data_AF-A0A3D3ZJ54-F1
#
_entry.id   AF-A0A3D3ZJ54-F1
#
_cell.length_a   1.000
_cell.length_b   1.000
_cell.length_c   1.000
_cell.angle_alpha   90.00
_cell.angle_beta   90.00
_cell.angle_gamma   90.00
#
_symmetry.space_group_name_H-M   'P 1'
#
loop_
_entity.id
_entity.type
_entity.pdbx_description
1 polymer ?
#
loop_
_entity_poly.entity_id
_entity_poly.type
_entity_poly.pdbx_seq_one_letter_code
_entity_poly.pdbx_strand_id
1 'polypeptide(L)' 'QRDGEEIALGVPDQARQMAPLLIPLGRPGTPEEAAGPMLFLASPLSNYVSGHVLEITGGRAI' A
#
# COMPACT_ATOMS: atom_id res chain seq x y z
N GLN A 1 -22.44 -6.98 6.97
CA GLN A 1 -23.45 -7.86 6.33
C GLN A 1 -24.04 -7.11 5.15
N ARG A 2 -24.13 -7.74 3.97
CA ARG A 2 -24.89 -7.22 2.82
C ARG A 2 -25.82 -8.34 2.40
N ASP A 3 -27.10 -8.05 2.24
CA ASP A 3 -28.12 -9.01 1.81
C ASP A 3 -28.19 -10.31 2.65
N GLY A 4 -27.90 -10.21 3.96
CA GLY A 4 -27.94 -11.36 4.88
C GLY A 4 -26.67 -12.23 4.92
N GLU A 5 -25.67 -11.94 4.08
CA GLU A 5 -24.37 -12.61 4.15
C GLU A 5 -23.39 -11.85 5.04
N GLU A 6 -22.70 -12.60 5.91
CA GLU A 6 -21.59 -12.09 6.71
C GLU A 6 -20.36 -11.93 5.82
N ILE A 7 -20.02 -10.67 5.52
CA ILE A 7 -18.82 -10.33 4.75
C ILE A 7 -17.65 -10.29 5.74
N ALA A 8 -16.70 -11.21 5.55
CA ALA A 8 -15.43 -11.16 6.26
C ALA A 8 -14.70 -9.84 5.96
N LEU A 9 -14.45 -9.04 7.01
CA LEU A 9 -13.75 -7.76 6.90
C LEU A 9 -12.23 -7.99 6.90
N GLY A 10 -11.53 -7.24 6.04
CA GLY A 10 -10.07 -7.26 5.96
C GLY A 10 -9.53 -8.10 4.80
N VAL A 11 -8.22 -8.37 4.83
CA VAL A 11 -7.54 -9.13 3.78
C VAL A 11 -7.67 -10.63 4.08
N PRO A 12 -8.07 -11.47 3.10
CA PRO A 12 -8.11 -12.92 3.27
C PRO A 12 -6.76 -13.49 3.76
N ASP A 13 -6.79 -14.52 4.61
CA ASP A 13 -5.56 -15.11 5.19
C ASP A 13 -4.58 -15.60 4.12
N GLN A 14 -5.10 -16.28 3.10
CA GLN A 14 -4.28 -16.78 2.00
C GLN A 14 -3.55 -15.63 1.28
N ALA A 15 -4.25 -14.51 1.03
CA ALA A 15 -3.64 -13.34 0.41
C ALA A 15 -2.57 -12.69 1.32
N ARG A 16 -2.81 -12.64 2.64
CA ARG A 16 -1.83 -12.16 3.62
C ARG A 16 -0.57 -13.02 3.65
N GLN A 17 -0.73 -14.34 3.58
CA GLN A 17 0.39 -15.30 3.59
C GLN A 17 1.25 -15.23 2.31
N MET A 18 0.66 -14.85 1.19
CA MET A 18 1.40 -14.69 -0.08
C MET A 18 2.17 -13.38 -0.19
N ALA A 19 1.85 -12.37 0.63
CA ALA A 19 2.46 -11.05 0.52
C ALA A 19 4.01 -11.05 0.62
N PRO A 20 4.66 -11.77 1.56
CA PRO A 20 6.13 -11.86 1.63
C PRO A 20 6.81 -12.44 0.38
N LEU A 21 6.10 -13.27 -0.39
CA LEU A 21 6.64 -13.91 -1.59
C LEU A 21 6.59 -13.00 -2.81
N LEU A 22 5.65 -12.05 -2.81
CA LEU A 22 5.39 -11.14 -3.94
C LEU A 22 6.02 -9.76 -3.74
N ILE A 23 6.35 -9.39 -2.51
CA ILE A 23 6.96 -8.11 -2.17
C ILE A 23 8.48 -8.32 -2.03
N PRO A 24 9.33 -7.65 -2.83
CA PRO A 24 10.78 -7.79 -2.73
C PRO A 24 11.36 -7.48 -1.35
N LEU A 25 10.76 -6.57 -0.57
CA LEU A 25 11.14 -6.35 0.83
C LEU A 25 10.74 -7.49 1.79
N GLY A 26 10.08 -8.54 1.30
CA GLY A 26 9.75 -9.75 2.06
C GLY A 26 8.68 -9.56 3.13
N ARG A 27 7.98 -8.42 3.16
CA ARG A 27 6.94 -8.12 4.15
C ARG A 27 5.90 -7.13 3.63
N PRO A 28 4.68 -7.11 4.20
CA PRO A 28 3.77 -6.00 4.00
C PRO A 28 4.37 -4.67 4.49
N GLY A 29 3.96 -3.59 3.84
CA GLY A 29 4.27 -2.23 4.28
C GLY A 29 3.50 -1.85 5.55
N THR A 30 4.03 -0.86 6.25
CA THR A 30 3.39 -0.22 7.41
C THR A 30 2.69 1.08 6.99
N PRO A 31 1.71 1.57 7.76
CA PRO A 31 1.10 2.87 7.53
C PRO A 31 2.12 4.02 7.44
N GLU A 32 3.17 3.97 8.26
CA GLU A 32 4.23 4.97 8.31
C GLU A 32 5.04 5.02 7.00
N GLU A 33 5.28 3.87 6.39
CA GLU A 33 5.96 3.78 5.09
C GLU A 33 5.13 4.37 3.95
N ALA A 34 3.80 4.39 4.07
CA ALA A 34 2.93 5.12 3.16
C ALA A 34 2.91 6.63 3.46
N ALA A 35 2.92 7.00 4.75
CA ALA A 35 2.85 8.38 5.19
C ALA A 35 4.03 9.23 4.73
N GLY A 36 5.25 8.68 4.73
CA GLY A 36 6.47 9.38 4.34
C GLY A 36 6.41 9.98 2.91
N PRO A 37 6.20 9.17 1.86
CA PRO A 37 6.10 9.67 0.49
C PRO A 37 4.91 10.60 0.27
N MET A 38 3.77 10.36 0.95
CA MET A 38 2.63 11.28 0.90
C MET A 38 3.00 12.66 1.47
N LEU A 39 3.68 12.68 2.62
CA LEU A 39 4.17 13.92 3.23
C LEU A 39 5.20 14.61 2.34
N PHE A 40 6.11 13.86 1.71
CA PHE A 40 7.07 14.41 0.74
C PHE A 40 6.34 15.12 -0.40
N LEU A 41 5.34 14.48 -1.01
CA LEU A 41 4.55 15.06 -2.10
C LEU A 41 3.71 16.28 -1.66
N ALA A 42 3.30 16.34 -0.40
CA ALA A 42 2.60 17.49 0.18
C ALA A 42 3.55 18.63 0.62
N SER A 43 4.85 18.36 0.72
CA SER A 43 5.84 19.32 1.23
C SER A 43 6.31 20.30 0.14
N PRO A 44 6.97 21.42 0.50
CA PRO A 44 7.61 22.30 -0.48
C PRO A 44 8.72 21.65 -1.31
N LEU A 45 9.21 20.47 -0.91
CA LEU A 45 10.28 19.75 -1.62
C LEU A 45 9.83 19.19 -2.97
N SER A 46 8.52 19.05 -3.18
CA SER A 46 7.91 18.53 -4.41
C SER A 46 7.25 19.62 -5.27
N ASN A 47 7.59 20.90 -5.07
CA ASN A 47 6.87 22.05 -5.66
C ASN A 47 6.85 22.14 -7.21
N TYR A 48 7.55 21.23 -7.91
CA TYR A 48 7.51 21.09 -9.37
C TYR A 48 7.23 19.66 -9.83
N VAL A 49 6.73 18.80 -8.93
CA VAL A 49 6.34 17.42 -9.22
C VAL A 49 4.82 17.37 -9.36
N SER A 50 4.34 17.17 -10.58
CA SER A 50 2.91 17.14 -10.91
C SER A 50 2.61 16.05 -11.95
N GLY A 51 1.40 15.49 -11.93
CA GLY A 51 0.94 14.51 -12.92
C GLY A 51 1.60 13.12 -12.81
N HIS A 52 2.17 12.79 -11.65
CA HIS A 52 2.86 11.53 -11.41
C HIS A 52 2.08 10.62 -10.44
N VAL A 53 2.24 9.31 -10.60
CA VAL A 53 1.74 8.29 -9.68
C VAL A 53 2.95 7.65 -9.01
N LEU A 54 3.09 7.86 -7.70
CA LEU A 54 4.16 7.25 -6.91
C LEU A 54 3.64 5.99 -6.23
N GLU A 55 4.19 4.85 -6.62
CA GLU A 55 3.88 3.55 -6.02
C GLU A 55 4.68 3.32 -4.74
N ILE A 56 3.97 3.00 -3.65
CA ILE A 56 4.57 2.67 -2.35
C ILE A 56 4.30 1.19 -2.06
N THR A 57 5.10 0.31 -2.68
CA THR A 57 4.77 -1.12 -2.76
C THR A 57 5.84 -2.06 -2.19
N GLY A 58 6.91 -1.52 -1.60
CA GLY A 58 8.05 -2.31 -1.16
C GLY A 58 8.76 -3.04 -2.30
N GLY A 59 8.72 -2.47 -3.51
CA GLY A 59 9.34 -3.01 -4.73
C GLY A 59 8.45 -3.94 -5.54
N ARG A 60 7.22 -4.23 -5.08
CA ARG A 60 6.29 -5.05 -5.86
C ARG A 60 5.84 -4.24 -7.09
N ALA A 61 6.14 -4.74 -8.28
CA ALA A 61 5.57 -4.20 -9.51
C ALA A 61 4.05 -4.40 -9.51
N ILE A 62 3.29 -3.35 -9.87
CA ILE A 62 1.86 -3.46 -10.12
C ILE A 62 1.56 -3.99 -11.52
#